data_AF-A0A168B5F4-F1
#
_entry.id   AF-A0A168B5F4-F1
#
_cell.length_a   1.000
_cell.length_b   1.000
_cell.length_c   1.000
_cell.angle_alpha   90.00
_cell.angle_beta   90.00
_cell.angle_gamma   90.00
#
_symmetry.space_group_name_H-M   'P 1'
#
loop_
_entity.id
_entity.type
_entity.pdbx_description
1 polymer ?
#
loop_
_entity_poly.entity_id
_entity_poly.type
_entity_poly.pdbx_seq_one_letter_code
_entity_poly.pdbx_strand_id
1 'polypeptide(L)'
;MLRKQKAAPASASANGSDAPRQPSSGAVIAPRPGAASSRSAFRQGLFFVLFGVAFSAAGAYASWYTLRSQGMGFYSDEESLKRFEPGPGDSEALEVEETINSLPLVAELRRRPELVESRPHMKMPAQYRARSLTGSVLAGPGKMPVPPYAWIEEGGKSLVSITYIGKNLCGHPGLVHGGLLATMLDEGLARCCFGALPHNIGVTANLNINYRKPTPAGSYLVLRAETTQVEGRKAWVKGRIESLPVSGEAPVVYAEATALFVSPKFAAMLPKIA
;
A
#
# COMPACT_ATOMS: atom_id res chain seq x y z
N MET A 1 -60.57 -19.72 -6.93
CA MET A 1 -61.50 -20.59 -7.70
C MET A 1 -60.68 -21.17 -8.86
N LEU A 2 -60.58 -22.47 -9.17
CA LEU A 2 -61.16 -23.74 -8.67
C LEU A 2 -59.99 -24.78 -8.52
N ARG A 3 -59.97 -25.65 -7.49
CA ARG A 3 -60.25 -27.12 -7.53
C ARG A 3 -59.47 -27.93 -8.61
N LYS A 4 -58.59 -28.87 -8.21
CA LYS A 4 -58.76 -30.37 -8.14
C LYS A 4 -58.75 -31.05 -9.54
N GLN A 5 -58.31 -32.29 -9.81
CA GLN A 5 -57.87 -33.53 -9.12
C GLN A 5 -56.78 -34.19 -10.01
N LYS A 6 -55.72 -34.90 -9.59
CA LYS A 6 -55.59 -36.22 -8.90
C LYS A 6 -56.28 -37.42 -9.60
N ALA A 7 -55.55 -38.23 -10.38
CA ALA A 7 -55.63 -39.71 -10.43
C ALA A 7 -54.59 -40.37 -11.37
N ALA A 8 -54.07 -41.53 -10.96
CA ALA A 8 -53.47 -42.60 -11.78
C ALA A 8 -54.43 -43.84 -11.65
N PRO A 9 -54.16 -45.12 -12.05
CA PRO A 9 -52.92 -45.76 -12.55
C PRO A 9 -53.18 -46.85 -13.66
N ALA A 10 -52.42 -47.97 -13.60
CA ALA A 10 -52.54 -49.27 -14.32
C ALA A 10 -51.92 -49.32 -15.74
N SER A 11 -51.08 -50.28 -16.21
CA SER A 11 -50.52 -51.60 -15.81
C SER A 11 -50.97 -52.76 -16.72
N ALA A 12 -50.03 -53.36 -17.48
CA ALA A 12 -50.07 -54.74 -18.02
C ALA A 12 -48.69 -55.09 -18.64
N SER A 13 -48.06 -56.20 -18.25
CA SER A 13 -47.93 -57.48 -19.00
C SER A 13 -46.94 -57.41 -20.19
N ALA A 14 -45.74 -58.00 -20.22
CA ALA A 14 -45.25 -59.36 -19.88
C ALA A 14 -45.30 -60.37 -21.05
N ASN A 15 -44.09 -60.84 -21.43
CA ASN A 15 -43.64 -62.11 -22.05
C ASN A 15 -42.15 -61.87 -22.44
N GLY A 16 -41.18 -62.76 -22.28
CA GLY A 16 -41.20 -64.22 -22.45
C GLY A 16 -40.80 -64.54 -23.91
N SER A 17 -39.80 -65.35 -24.24
CA SER A 17 -38.81 -66.11 -23.45
C SER A 17 -37.37 -65.78 -23.96
N ASP A 18 -36.27 -66.51 -23.81
CA ASP A 18 -35.99 -67.87 -23.29
C ASP A 18 -34.53 -68.01 -22.79
N ALA A 19 -34.13 -69.22 -22.37
CA ALA A 19 -32.76 -69.58 -22.00
C ALA A 19 -32.40 -71.03 -22.39
N PRO A 20 -31.09 -71.37 -22.47
CA PRO A 20 -30.65 -72.74 -22.18
C PRO A 20 -29.81 -72.81 -20.89
N ARG A 21 -30.18 -73.75 -20.02
CA ARG A 21 -29.34 -74.36 -18.96
C ARG A 21 -28.31 -75.30 -19.64
N GLN A 22 -27.19 -75.77 -19.08
CA GLN A 22 -26.56 -75.83 -17.74
C GLN A 22 -25.03 -76.16 -17.99
N PRO A 23 -24.12 -76.56 -17.04
CA PRO A 23 -24.30 -77.09 -15.69
C PRO A 23 -23.49 -76.39 -14.57
N SER A 24 -23.74 -76.82 -13.34
CA SER A 24 -23.15 -76.35 -12.09
C SER A 24 -21.79 -76.97 -11.76
N SER A 25 -20.87 -76.19 -11.17
CA SER A 25 -19.80 -76.72 -10.30
C SER A 25 -19.32 -75.70 -9.25
N GLY A 26 -18.86 -76.20 -8.10
CA GLY A 26 -17.90 -75.56 -7.19
C GLY A 26 -18.26 -74.21 -6.56
N ALA A 27 -18.86 -74.23 -5.36
CA ALA A 27 -18.81 -73.07 -4.46
C ALA A 27 -17.38 -72.92 -3.89
N VAL A 28 -16.62 -71.93 -4.37
CA VAL A 28 -15.33 -71.54 -3.79
C VAL A 28 -15.54 -70.35 -2.86
N ILE A 29 -15.30 -70.55 -1.56
CA ILE A 29 -15.32 -69.47 -0.58
C ILE A 29 -14.05 -68.63 -0.76
N ALA A 30 -14.18 -67.46 -1.38
CA ALA A 30 -13.09 -66.48 -1.43
C ALA A 30 -12.85 -65.89 -0.02
N PRO A 31 -11.58 -65.75 0.42
CA PRO A 31 -11.28 -65.10 1.69
C PRO A 31 -11.67 -63.62 1.65
N ARG A 32 -12.29 -63.11 2.71
CA ARG A 32 -12.58 -61.68 2.84
C ARG A 32 -11.27 -60.89 2.80
N PRO A 33 -11.14 -59.83 1.97
CA PRO A 33 -9.98 -58.96 2.03
C PRO A 33 -9.95 -58.27 3.41
N GLY A 34 -8.82 -58.41 4.12
CA GLY A 34 -8.63 -57.81 5.43
C GLY A 34 -8.75 -56.28 5.36
N ALA A 35 -9.30 -55.67 6.41
CA ALA A 35 -9.46 -54.23 6.49
C ALA A 35 -8.09 -53.52 6.46
N ALA A 36 -7.72 -52.99 5.30
CA ALA A 36 -6.48 -52.24 5.12
C ALA A 36 -6.50 -51.00 6.05
N SER A 37 -5.38 -50.78 6.74
CA SER A 37 -5.22 -49.77 7.80
C SER A 37 -5.64 -48.36 7.34
N SER A 38 -6.83 -47.90 7.75
CA SER A 38 -7.30 -46.54 7.46
C SER A 38 -6.40 -45.45 8.08
N ARG A 39 -5.67 -45.78 9.15
CA ARG A 39 -4.63 -44.93 9.74
C ARG A 39 -3.46 -44.67 8.77
N SER A 40 -3.14 -45.60 7.87
CA SER A 40 -2.11 -45.40 6.85
C SER A 40 -2.57 -44.43 5.77
N ALA A 41 -3.76 -44.66 5.22
CA ALA A 41 -4.36 -43.79 4.20
C ALA A 41 -4.59 -42.36 4.72
N PHE A 42 -5.03 -42.20 5.97
CA PHE A 42 -5.17 -40.88 6.60
C PHE A 42 -3.83 -40.15 6.77
N ARG A 43 -2.77 -40.86 7.20
CA ARG A 43 -1.42 -40.26 7.33
C ARG A 43 -0.83 -39.90 5.97
N GLN A 44 -1.08 -40.70 4.93
CA GLN A 44 -0.68 -40.39 3.55
C GLN A 44 -1.45 -39.18 3.00
N GLY A 45 -2.77 -39.11 3.20
CA GLY A 45 -3.58 -37.95 2.83
C GLY A 45 -3.12 -36.67 3.52
N LEU A 46 -2.89 -36.73 4.84
CA LEU A 46 -2.36 -35.60 5.61
C LEU A 46 -0.95 -35.18 5.13
N PHE A 47 -0.08 -36.14 4.80
CA PHE A 47 1.23 -35.86 4.21
C PHE A 47 1.10 -35.11 2.88
N PHE A 48 0.23 -35.56 1.96
CA PHE A 48 0.04 -34.88 0.67
C PHE A 48 -0.58 -33.49 0.83
N VAL A 49 -1.50 -33.28 1.79
CA VAL A 49 -2.03 -31.95 2.11
C VAL A 49 -0.92 -31.03 2.66
N LEU A 50 -0.14 -31.48 3.64
CA LEU A 50 0.95 -30.68 4.21
C LEU A 50 2.04 -30.39 3.18
N PHE A 51 2.40 -31.37 2.34
CA PHE A 51 3.34 -31.20 1.23
C PHE A 51 2.81 -30.21 0.19
N GLY A 52 1.52 -30.29 -0.19
CA GLY A 52 0.89 -29.35 -1.11
C GLY A 52 0.86 -27.92 -0.57
N VAL A 53 0.56 -27.73 0.72
CA VAL A 53 0.63 -26.42 1.39
C VAL A 53 2.06 -25.90 1.43
N ALA A 54 3.03 -26.71 1.83
CA ALA A 54 4.44 -26.32 1.89
C ALA A 54 5.01 -25.97 0.50
N PHE A 55 4.69 -26.76 -0.52
CA PHE A 55 5.14 -26.51 -1.89
C PHE A 55 4.48 -25.26 -2.49
N SER A 56 3.19 -25.02 -2.20
CA SER A 56 2.49 -23.79 -2.61
C SER A 56 3.07 -22.56 -1.92
N ALA A 57 3.37 -22.64 -0.61
CA ALA A 57 4.01 -21.57 0.13
C ALA A 57 5.43 -21.28 -0.37
N ALA A 58 6.23 -22.32 -0.65
CA ALA A 58 7.56 -22.19 -1.24
C ALA A 58 7.52 -21.57 -2.65
N GLY A 59 6.57 -21.99 -3.50
CA GLY A 59 6.36 -21.41 -4.83
C GLY A 59 5.94 -19.93 -4.76
N ALA A 60 4.98 -19.60 -3.90
CA ALA A 60 4.56 -18.22 -3.67
C ALA A 60 5.69 -17.33 -3.12
N TYR A 61 6.47 -17.85 -2.16
CA TYR A 61 7.66 -17.17 -1.64
C TYR A 61 8.72 -16.96 -2.73
N ALA A 62 9.02 -17.97 -3.54
CA ALA A 62 9.98 -17.87 -4.64
C ALA A 62 9.52 -16.86 -5.71
N SER A 63 8.23 -16.83 -6.06
CA SER A 63 7.67 -15.83 -6.97
C SER A 63 7.71 -14.42 -6.38
N TRP A 64 7.33 -14.23 -5.11
CA TRP A 64 7.43 -12.95 -4.41
C TRP A 64 8.89 -12.47 -4.33
N TYR A 65 9.81 -13.35 -3.96
CA TYR A 65 11.25 -13.07 -3.90
C TYR A 65 11.81 -12.69 -5.26
N THR A 66 11.41 -13.39 -6.33
CA THR A 66 11.85 -13.11 -7.71
C THR A 66 11.32 -11.78 -8.22
N LEU A 67 10.04 -11.46 -7.96
CA LEU A 67 9.46 -10.14 -8.29
C LEU A 67 10.17 -9.03 -7.51
N ARG A 68 10.44 -9.23 -6.22
CA ARG A 68 11.14 -8.27 -5.35
C ARG A 68 12.60 -8.07 -5.75
N SER A 69 13.33 -9.13 -6.11
CA SER A 69 14.73 -9.07 -6.57
C SER A 69 14.85 -8.41 -7.94
N GLN A 70 13.83 -8.52 -8.79
CA GLN A 70 13.69 -7.75 -10.05
C GLN A 70 13.14 -6.32 -9.82
N GLY A 71 12.99 -5.87 -8.58
CA GLY A 71 12.57 -4.52 -8.23
C GLY A 71 11.08 -4.21 -8.43
N MET A 72 10.24 -5.23 -8.59
CA MET A 72 8.80 -5.15 -8.87
C MET A 72 7.92 -5.30 -7.61
N GLY A 73 8.38 -4.79 -6.46
CA GLY A 73 7.61 -4.78 -5.21
C GLY A 73 7.73 -3.45 -4.47
N PHE A 74 6.76 -3.15 -3.60
CA PHE A 74 6.87 -2.04 -2.65
C PHE A 74 7.79 -2.45 -1.48
N TYR A 75 8.46 -1.44 -0.91
CA TYR A 75 9.47 -1.57 0.15
C TYR A 75 8.95 -1.03 1.48
N SER A 76 9.46 -1.51 2.60
CA SER A 76 9.06 -1.05 3.94
C SER A 76 9.53 0.38 4.23
N ASP A 77 9.04 0.95 5.33
CA ASP A 77 9.51 2.23 5.87
C ASP A 77 11.03 2.23 6.10
N GLU A 78 11.58 1.21 6.77
CA GLU A 78 13.01 1.12 7.08
C GLU A 78 13.88 0.88 5.84
N GLU A 79 13.37 0.15 4.86
CA GLU A 79 14.03 -0.03 3.57
C GLU A 79 14.03 1.28 2.77
N SER A 80 12.93 2.04 2.78
CA SER A 80 12.79 3.28 2.03
C SER A 80 13.87 4.31 2.39
N LEU A 81 14.28 4.34 3.66
CA LEU A 81 15.32 5.23 4.18
C LEU A 81 16.70 4.92 3.59
N LYS A 82 16.98 3.66 3.23
CA LYS A 82 18.28 3.17 2.74
C LYS A 82 18.39 3.12 1.21
N ARG A 83 17.31 3.44 0.49
CA ARG A 83 17.25 3.33 -0.99
C ARG A 83 17.64 4.60 -1.74
N PHE A 84 17.95 5.68 -1.02
CA PHE A 84 18.48 6.91 -1.61
C PHE A 84 19.90 7.12 -1.10
N GLU A 85 20.84 7.17 -2.02
CA GLU A 85 22.23 7.54 -1.80
C GLU A 85 22.54 8.68 -2.77
N PRO A 86 23.01 9.85 -2.30
CA PRO A 86 23.51 10.92 -3.17
C PRO A 86 24.60 10.39 -4.11
N GLY A 87 24.56 10.81 -5.38
CA GLY A 87 25.54 10.36 -6.37
C GLY A 87 26.95 10.87 -6.07
N PRO A 88 28.02 10.17 -6.49
CA PRO A 88 29.39 10.69 -6.36
C PRO A 88 29.53 12.05 -7.06
N GLY A 89 29.74 13.11 -6.28
CA GLY A 89 29.82 14.50 -6.76
C GLY A 89 28.52 15.31 -6.69
N ASP A 90 27.41 14.76 -6.20
CA ASP A 90 26.17 15.50 -5.93
C ASP A 90 26.25 16.23 -4.58
N SER A 91 27.02 17.32 -4.55
CA SER A 91 27.25 18.11 -3.33
C SER A 91 25.97 18.76 -2.79
N GLU A 92 25.02 19.13 -3.66
CA GLU A 92 23.73 19.69 -3.26
C GLU A 92 22.88 18.64 -2.51
N ALA A 93 22.79 17.42 -3.03
CA ALA A 93 22.08 16.35 -2.35
C ALA A 93 22.75 15.95 -1.02
N LEU A 94 24.09 15.93 -0.96
CA LEU A 94 24.84 15.65 0.27
C LEU A 94 24.61 16.72 1.34
N GLU A 95 24.74 18.00 1.00
CA GLU A 95 24.52 19.12 1.93
C GLU A 95 23.08 19.16 2.45
N VAL A 96 22.09 18.95 1.57
CA VAL A 96 20.67 18.89 1.94
C VAL A 96 20.37 17.70 2.85
N GLU A 97 20.95 16.53 2.57
CA GLU A 97 20.79 15.32 3.36
C GLU A 97 21.38 15.49 4.77
N GLU A 98 22.62 15.97 4.87
CA GLU A 98 23.28 16.25 6.15
C GLU A 98 22.53 17.31 6.95
N THR A 99 22.13 18.40 6.29
CA THR A 99 21.36 19.48 6.92
C THR A 99 20.07 18.95 7.52
N ILE A 100 19.24 18.21 6.76
CA ILE A 100 17.98 17.65 7.28
C ILE A 100 18.24 16.74 8.48
N ASN A 101 19.25 15.86 8.42
CA ASN A 101 19.53 14.92 9.51
C ASN A 101 20.08 15.60 10.78
N SER A 102 20.68 16.78 10.67
CA SER A 102 21.15 17.59 11.81
C SER A 102 20.06 18.44 12.49
N LEU A 103 18.86 18.56 11.89
CA LEU A 103 17.80 19.43 12.42
C LEU A 103 17.32 18.97 13.81
N PRO A 104 17.19 19.88 14.80
CA PRO A 104 16.59 19.56 16.11
C PRO A 104 15.18 18.98 16.01
N LEU A 105 14.38 19.43 15.03
CA LEU A 105 13.06 18.89 14.74
C LEU A 105 13.13 17.41 14.31
N VAL A 106 14.13 17.00 13.53
CA VAL A 106 14.30 15.59 13.12
C VAL A 106 14.70 14.73 14.31
N ALA A 107 15.59 15.23 15.17
CA ALA A 107 15.95 14.57 16.43
C ALA A 107 14.78 14.50 17.44
N GLU A 108 13.81 15.42 17.39
CA GLU A 108 12.54 15.34 18.13
C GLU A 108 11.62 14.26 17.54
N LEU A 109 11.34 14.31 16.23
CA LEU A 109 10.44 13.37 15.57
C LEU A 109 10.91 11.91 15.70
N ARG A 110 12.23 11.66 15.61
CA ARG A 110 12.85 10.34 15.83
C ARG A 110 12.72 9.79 17.26
N ARG A 111 12.39 10.63 18.24
CA ARG A 111 12.17 10.22 19.65
C ARG A 111 10.70 9.91 19.97
N ARG A 112 9.78 10.13 19.02
CA ARG A 112 8.33 9.91 19.19
C ARG A 112 7.95 8.50 18.69
N PRO A 113 7.75 7.51 19.58
CA PRO A 113 7.54 6.11 19.17
C PRO A 113 6.24 5.86 18.41
N GLU A 114 5.28 6.79 18.47
CA GLU A 114 4.04 6.75 17.70
C GLU A 114 4.21 7.14 16.23
N LEU A 115 5.37 7.69 15.84
CA LEU A 115 5.67 8.15 14.48
C LEU A 115 6.60 7.16 13.76
N VAL A 116 6.21 6.74 12.56
CA VAL A 116 7.04 5.91 11.68
C VAL A 116 7.76 6.81 10.66
N GLU A 117 9.09 6.77 10.67
CA GLU A 117 9.94 7.50 9.71
C GLU A 117 10.08 6.73 8.39
N SER A 118 9.91 7.43 7.27
CA SER A 118 10.10 6.87 5.93
C SER A 118 10.48 7.92 4.88
N ARG A 119 10.86 7.45 3.69
CA ARG A 119 10.90 8.23 2.46
C ARG A 119 9.80 7.71 1.52
N PRO A 120 8.60 8.33 1.47
CA PRO A 120 7.44 7.69 0.86
C PRO A 120 7.60 7.34 -0.62
N HIS A 121 8.30 8.17 -1.40
CA HIS A 121 8.62 7.86 -2.81
C HIS A 121 9.60 6.68 -2.95
N MET A 122 10.45 6.47 -1.96
CA MET A 122 11.40 5.35 -1.89
C MET A 122 10.76 4.05 -1.35
N LYS A 123 9.44 4.02 -1.11
CA LYS A 123 8.69 2.76 -1.04
C LYS A 123 8.35 2.19 -2.41
N MET A 124 8.39 3.00 -3.48
CA MET A 124 7.93 2.59 -4.82
C MET A 124 8.97 1.72 -5.58
N PRO A 125 8.51 0.76 -6.40
CA PRO A 125 9.32 0.14 -7.47
C PRO A 125 10.04 1.19 -8.33
N ALA A 126 11.30 0.93 -8.73
CA ALA A 126 12.08 1.90 -9.51
C ALA A 126 11.40 2.24 -10.86
N GLN A 127 10.84 1.23 -11.53
CA GLN A 127 10.12 1.38 -12.80
C GLN A 127 8.86 2.25 -12.68
N TYR A 128 8.15 2.15 -11.55
CA TYR A 128 6.97 2.98 -11.27
C TYR A 128 7.36 4.40 -10.88
N ARG A 129 8.38 4.55 -10.02
CA ARG A 129 8.95 5.84 -9.60
C ARG A 129 9.48 6.65 -10.78
N ALA A 130 10.13 6.03 -11.76
CA ALA A 130 10.63 6.68 -12.97
C ALA A 130 9.55 7.33 -13.85
N ARG A 131 8.26 7.04 -13.62
CA ARG A 131 7.11 7.66 -14.30
C ARG A 131 6.26 8.53 -13.38
N SER A 132 6.76 8.84 -12.18
CA SER A 132 6.08 9.67 -11.19
C SER A 132 6.52 11.13 -11.29
N LEU A 133 5.54 12.05 -11.24
CA LEU A 133 5.79 13.49 -11.13
C LEU A 133 6.64 13.79 -9.89
N THR A 134 6.17 13.36 -8.72
CA THR A 134 6.78 13.65 -7.41
C THR A 134 7.96 12.73 -7.09
N GLY A 135 7.95 11.48 -7.56
CA GLY A 135 9.03 10.53 -7.35
C GLY A 135 10.20 10.62 -8.35
N SER A 136 10.09 11.40 -9.43
CA SER A 136 11.15 11.51 -10.45
C SER A 136 11.20 12.87 -11.16
N VAL A 137 10.13 13.38 -11.77
CA VAL A 137 10.19 14.60 -12.62
C VAL A 137 10.63 15.84 -11.83
N LEU A 138 10.15 15.96 -10.59
CA LEU A 138 10.49 17.06 -9.69
C LEU A 138 11.78 16.81 -8.87
N ALA A 139 12.45 15.66 -9.04
CA ALA A 139 13.67 15.32 -8.32
C ALA A 139 14.95 15.78 -9.05
N GLY A 140 16.06 15.88 -8.30
CA GLY A 140 17.40 16.16 -8.80
C GLY A 140 17.89 17.61 -8.57
N PRO A 141 19.09 17.95 -9.08
CA PRO A 141 19.77 19.21 -8.77
C PRO A 141 18.98 20.48 -9.09
N GLY A 142 19.03 21.43 -8.17
CA GLY A 142 18.26 22.67 -8.15
C GLY A 142 16.75 22.48 -8.04
N LYS A 143 16.24 21.26 -7.88
CA LYS A 143 14.81 20.94 -7.69
C LYS A 143 14.58 20.37 -6.28
N MET A 144 14.12 19.13 -6.13
CA MET A 144 14.23 18.34 -4.90
C MET A 144 15.40 17.34 -5.06
N PRO A 145 16.64 17.70 -4.69
CA PRO A 145 17.81 16.82 -4.82
C PRO A 145 17.70 15.59 -3.91
N VAL A 146 17.06 15.74 -2.75
CA VAL A 146 16.81 14.69 -1.76
C VAL A 146 15.30 14.34 -1.73
N PRO A 147 14.90 13.05 -1.77
CA PRO A 147 13.51 12.65 -1.60
C PRO A 147 12.95 13.06 -0.23
N PRO A 148 11.71 13.61 -0.14
CA PRO A 148 11.11 14.01 1.12
C PRO A 148 11.17 12.94 2.21
N TYR A 149 11.53 13.36 3.43
CA TYR A 149 11.30 12.58 4.64
C TYR A 149 9.86 12.75 5.10
N ALA A 150 9.27 11.71 5.69
CA ALA A 150 7.98 11.78 6.35
C ALA A 150 7.96 10.96 7.64
N TRP A 151 7.34 11.51 8.68
CA TRP A 151 7.00 10.85 9.93
C TRP A 151 5.47 10.79 10.01
N ILE A 152 4.91 9.58 10.03
CA ILE A 152 3.46 9.36 10.00
C ILE A 152 3.04 8.66 11.29
N GLU A 153 2.01 9.20 11.96
CA GLU A 153 1.45 8.59 13.17
C GLU A 153 0.62 7.34 12.85
N GLU A 154 0.76 6.29 13.66
CA GLU A 154 0.01 5.04 13.48
C GLU A 154 -1.51 5.29 13.36
N GLY A 155 -2.13 4.60 12.39
CA GLY A 155 -3.53 4.79 12.03
C GLY A 155 -3.81 6.04 11.19
N GLY A 156 -2.79 6.75 10.71
CA GLY A 156 -2.94 7.88 9.79
C GLY A 156 -3.57 9.12 10.42
N LYS A 157 -3.22 9.41 11.68
CA LYS A 157 -3.78 10.54 12.44
C LYS A 157 -3.08 11.86 12.14
N SER A 158 -1.76 11.83 12.07
CA SER A 158 -0.94 13.02 11.80
C SER A 158 0.28 12.67 10.95
N LEU A 159 0.82 13.67 10.26
CA LEU A 159 2.03 13.56 9.45
C LEU A 159 2.88 14.82 9.57
N VAL A 160 4.19 14.65 9.67
CA VAL A 160 5.18 15.71 9.46
C VAL A 160 6.10 15.29 8.33
N SER A 161 6.35 16.17 7.35
CA SER A 161 7.30 15.92 6.27
C SER A 161 8.24 17.10 6.10
N ILE A 162 9.51 16.80 5.79
CA ILE A 162 10.56 17.81 5.59
C ILE A 162 11.12 17.65 4.18
N THR A 163 11.15 18.75 3.43
CA THR A 163 11.59 18.80 2.03
C THR A 163 12.40 20.07 1.78
N TYR A 164 13.53 19.96 1.09
CA TYR A 164 14.23 21.12 0.51
C TYR A 164 13.72 21.41 -0.90
N ILE A 165 13.45 22.68 -1.22
CA ILE A 165 12.97 23.11 -2.54
C ILE A 165 13.96 24.08 -3.18
N GLY A 166 14.67 23.63 -4.21
CA GLY A 166 15.60 24.43 -5.00
C GLY A 166 14.95 25.37 -6.02
N LYS A 167 15.79 26.20 -6.66
CA LYS A 167 15.39 27.32 -7.54
C LYS A 167 14.73 26.93 -8.87
N ASN A 168 14.95 25.71 -9.39
CA ASN A 168 14.41 25.26 -10.67
C ASN A 168 12.90 24.88 -10.60
N LEU A 169 12.27 25.05 -9.44
CA LEU A 169 10.85 24.87 -9.20
C LEU A 169 10.13 26.20 -8.84
N CYS A 170 10.75 27.33 -9.19
CA CYS A 170 10.17 28.67 -9.02
C CYS A 170 9.04 28.95 -10.02
N GLY A 171 8.08 29.77 -9.60
CA GLY A 171 7.09 30.40 -10.50
C GLY A 171 7.42 31.83 -10.86
N HIS A 172 8.06 32.54 -9.92
CA HIS A 172 8.66 33.87 -10.11
C HIS A 172 10.11 33.79 -9.58
N PRO A 173 11.09 34.54 -10.10
CA PRO A 173 12.47 34.48 -9.64
C PRO A 173 12.60 34.50 -8.11
N GLY A 174 13.22 33.45 -7.55
CA GLY A 174 13.41 33.27 -6.10
C GLY A 174 12.20 32.77 -5.30
N LEU A 175 11.03 32.58 -5.92
CA LEU A 175 9.79 32.17 -5.26
C LEU A 175 9.24 30.85 -5.82
N VAL A 176 9.07 29.87 -4.94
CA VAL A 176 8.52 28.54 -5.27
C VAL A 176 7.15 28.67 -5.95
N HIS A 177 6.92 27.92 -7.03
CA HIS A 177 5.66 27.96 -7.76
C HIS A 177 4.49 27.49 -6.86
N GLY A 178 3.41 28.27 -6.77
CA GLY A 178 2.26 27.93 -5.91
C GLY A 178 1.66 26.54 -6.20
N GLY A 179 1.64 26.14 -7.48
CA GLY A 179 1.23 24.78 -7.89
C GLY A 179 2.12 23.66 -7.33
N LEU A 180 3.40 23.90 -7.02
CA LEU A 180 4.22 22.90 -6.32
C LEU A 180 3.81 22.78 -4.86
N LEU A 181 3.52 23.90 -4.17
CA LEU A 181 2.98 23.86 -2.82
C LEU A 181 1.64 23.12 -2.78
N ALA A 182 0.81 23.27 -3.82
CA ALA A 182 -0.40 22.48 -3.99
C ALA A 182 -0.11 20.97 -4.18
N THR A 183 0.86 20.61 -5.02
CA THR A 183 1.29 19.20 -5.18
C THR A 183 1.82 18.60 -3.87
N MET A 184 2.60 19.36 -3.10
CA MET A 184 3.11 18.95 -1.79
C MET A 184 1.97 18.76 -0.78
N LEU A 185 1.00 19.69 -0.75
CA LEU A 185 -0.17 19.59 0.12
C LEU A 185 -1.06 18.40 -0.25
N ASP A 186 -1.33 18.16 -1.53
CA ASP A 186 -2.11 17.01 -2.00
C ASP A 186 -1.47 15.69 -1.54
N GLU A 187 -0.19 15.48 -1.87
CA GLU A 187 0.57 14.28 -1.48
C GLU A 187 0.71 14.12 0.03
N GLY A 188 1.00 15.19 0.76
CA GLY A 188 1.20 15.16 2.21
C GLY A 188 -0.10 14.87 2.98
N LEU A 189 -1.21 15.50 2.57
CA LEU A 189 -2.53 15.28 3.18
C LEU A 189 -3.08 13.90 2.82
N ALA A 190 -2.85 13.42 1.59
CA ALA A 190 -3.21 12.06 1.18
C ALA A 190 -2.49 11.02 2.06
N ARG A 191 -1.16 11.11 2.13
CA ARG A 191 -0.30 10.20 2.91
C ARG A 191 -0.62 10.21 4.39
N CYS A 192 -1.00 11.37 4.94
CA CYS A 192 -1.47 11.48 6.33
C CYS A 192 -2.64 10.54 6.60
N CYS A 193 -3.70 10.58 5.78
CA CYS A 193 -4.92 9.81 6.04
C CYS A 193 -4.96 8.39 5.48
N PHE A 194 -3.95 7.94 4.72
CA PHE A 194 -3.94 6.58 4.16
C PHE A 194 -4.14 5.52 5.25
N GLY A 195 -3.39 5.57 6.36
CA GLY A 195 -3.55 4.62 7.47
C GLY A 195 -4.93 4.61 8.15
N ALA A 196 -5.76 5.64 7.90
CA ALA A 196 -7.11 5.76 8.43
C ALA A 196 -8.20 5.28 7.44
N LEU A 197 -7.83 5.01 6.18
CA LEU A 197 -8.75 4.66 5.10
C LEU A 197 -8.75 3.16 4.79
N PRO A 198 -9.88 2.60 4.32
CA PRO A 198 -9.94 1.20 3.88
C PRO A 198 -8.84 0.85 2.87
N HIS A 199 -8.14 -0.25 3.14
CA HIS A 199 -7.01 -0.79 2.37
C HIS A 199 -5.78 0.13 2.25
N ASN A 200 -5.70 1.19 3.08
CA ASN A 200 -4.67 2.22 3.04
C ASN A 200 -4.60 3.02 1.71
N ILE A 201 -5.76 3.16 1.03
CA ILE A 201 -5.85 3.85 -0.26
C ILE A 201 -6.89 4.96 -0.17
N GLY A 202 -6.50 6.17 -0.57
CA GLY A 202 -7.38 7.31 -0.80
C GLY A 202 -7.03 8.03 -2.10
N VAL A 203 -8.02 8.63 -2.75
CA VAL A 203 -7.83 9.58 -3.86
C VAL A 203 -8.46 10.92 -3.50
N THR A 204 -7.85 12.02 -3.97
CA THR A 204 -8.33 13.38 -3.71
C THR A 204 -9.70 13.61 -4.35
N ALA A 205 -10.69 14.00 -3.54
CA ALA A 205 -12.01 14.42 -4.00
C ALA A 205 -12.20 15.94 -3.90
N ASN A 206 -11.53 16.58 -2.94
CA ASN A 206 -11.42 18.03 -2.85
C ASN A 206 -10.09 18.42 -2.20
N LEU A 207 -9.51 19.53 -2.66
CA LEU A 207 -8.36 20.19 -2.06
C LEU A 207 -8.60 21.70 -2.15
N ASN A 208 -8.61 22.39 -1.01
CA ASN A 208 -8.80 23.83 -0.90
C ASN A 208 -7.58 24.43 -0.19
N ILE A 209 -6.96 25.45 -0.78
CA ILE A 209 -5.65 25.97 -0.37
C ILE A 209 -5.73 27.49 -0.18
N ASN A 210 -5.33 27.97 0.99
CA ASN A 210 -5.06 29.39 1.22
C ASN A 210 -3.54 29.63 1.17
N TYR A 211 -3.08 30.34 0.14
CA TYR A 211 -1.70 30.84 0.10
C TYR A 211 -1.60 32.06 1.03
N ARG A 212 -0.75 31.97 2.05
CA ARG A 212 -0.60 32.97 3.12
C ARG A 212 0.55 33.93 2.87
N LYS A 213 1.70 33.43 2.40
CA LYS A 213 2.93 34.21 2.15
C LYS A 213 3.72 33.63 0.97
N PRO A 214 4.47 34.46 0.21
CA PRO A 214 5.42 33.95 -0.78
C PRO A 214 6.44 33.02 -0.14
N THR A 215 6.74 31.88 -0.80
CA THR A 215 7.71 30.90 -0.31
C THR A 215 9.05 31.07 -1.01
N PRO A 216 10.14 31.41 -0.30
CA PRO A 216 11.47 31.47 -0.89
C PRO A 216 11.91 30.10 -1.41
N ALA A 217 12.51 30.06 -2.59
CA ALA A 217 13.26 28.89 -3.05
C ALA A 217 14.65 28.84 -2.39
N GLY A 218 15.30 27.66 -2.43
CA GLY A 218 16.49 27.37 -1.65
C GLY A 218 16.20 27.17 -0.17
N SER A 219 14.96 26.81 0.19
CA SER A 219 14.50 26.70 1.58
C SER A 219 14.09 25.28 1.96
N TYR A 220 14.20 24.99 3.26
CA TYR A 220 13.67 23.78 3.89
C TYR A 220 12.26 24.06 4.39
N LEU A 221 11.30 23.28 3.91
CA LEU A 221 9.88 23.41 4.21
C LEU A 221 9.41 22.24 5.06
N VAL A 222 8.59 22.55 6.07
CA VAL A 222 7.91 21.57 6.91
C VAL A 222 6.44 21.53 6.52
N LEU A 223 5.98 20.37 6.06
CA LEU A 223 4.55 20.09 5.91
C LEU A 223 4.05 19.42 7.20
N ARG A 224 2.99 19.95 7.80
CA ARG A 224 2.26 19.30 8.91
C ARG A 224 0.82 19.03 8.50
N ALA A 225 0.34 17.82 8.78
CA ALA A 225 -1.01 17.37 8.46
C ALA A 225 -1.66 16.64 9.65
N GLU A 226 -2.98 16.71 9.73
CA GLU A 226 -3.83 16.08 10.74
C GLU A 226 -5.12 15.60 10.08
N THR A 227 -5.44 14.31 10.22
CA THR A 227 -6.70 13.71 9.81
C THR A 227 -7.76 14.03 10.86
N THR A 228 -8.68 14.95 10.54
CA THR A 228 -9.64 15.52 11.50
C THR A 228 -10.90 14.68 11.67
N GLN A 229 -11.28 13.91 10.65
CA GLN A 229 -12.54 13.14 10.64
C GLN A 229 -12.43 11.99 9.64
N VAL A 230 -13.04 10.84 9.97
CA VAL A 230 -13.09 9.65 9.11
C VAL A 230 -14.50 9.07 9.13
N GLU A 231 -15.09 8.88 7.96
CA GLU A 231 -16.45 8.31 7.79
C GLU A 231 -16.45 7.23 6.70
N GLY A 232 -16.24 5.98 7.12
CA GLY A 232 -16.28 4.80 6.25
C GLY A 232 -15.19 4.80 5.18
N ARG A 233 -15.47 5.42 4.03
CA ARG A 233 -14.50 5.58 2.92
C ARG A 233 -13.99 7.02 2.75
N LYS A 234 -14.40 7.96 3.60
CA LYS A 234 -14.01 9.38 3.52
C LYS A 234 -13.06 9.73 4.65
N ALA A 235 -12.03 10.53 4.37
CA ALA A 235 -11.19 11.16 5.38
C ALA A 235 -11.05 12.66 5.07
N TRP A 236 -11.26 13.49 6.08
CA TRP A 236 -10.99 14.92 6.02
C TRP A 236 -9.67 15.20 6.71
N VAL A 237 -8.83 16.01 6.07
CA VAL A 237 -7.48 16.31 6.51
C VAL A 237 -7.26 17.80 6.41
N LYS A 238 -6.62 18.39 7.43
CA LYS A 238 -6.11 19.76 7.38
C LYS A 238 -4.59 19.73 7.47
N GLY A 239 -3.93 20.75 6.93
CA GLY A 239 -2.49 20.88 7.06
C GLY A 239 -1.95 22.18 6.53
N ARG A 240 -0.63 22.34 6.64
CA ARG A 240 0.08 23.55 6.22
C ARG A 240 1.53 23.27 5.88
N ILE A 241 2.08 24.10 5.01
CA ILE A 241 3.50 24.22 4.73
C ILE A 241 4.01 25.47 5.46
N GLU A 242 4.99 25.27 6.32
CA GLU A 242 5.65 26.30 7.14
C GLU A 242 7.17 26.26 6.97
N SER A 243 7.86 27.32 7.37
CA SER A 243 9.32 27.32 7.50
C SER A 243 9.80 26.29 8.52
N LEU A 244 11.10 25.97 8.52
CA LEU A 244 11.72 25.34 9.68
C LEU A 244 11.42 26.14 10.97
N PRO A 245 11.24 25.46 12.13
CA PRO A 245 11.17 26.12 13.42
C PRO A 245 12.51 26.80 13.74
N VAL A 246 12.45 28.05 14.20
CA VAL A 246 13.59 28.81 14.74
C VAL A 246 13.34 29.01 16.22
N SER A 247 14.36 28.85 17.06
CA SER A 247 14.21 28.93 18.52
C SER A 247 13.71 30.32 18.95
N GLY A 248 12.57 30.36 19.64
CA GLY A 248 11.93 31.60 20.10
C GLY A 248 11.00 32.26 19.09
N GLU A 249 10.86 31.75 17.87
CA GLU A 249 10.02 32.32 16.82
C GLU A 249 8.94 31.35 16.33
N ALA A 250 7.77 31.88 15.97
CA ALA A 250 6.70 31.08 15.36
C ALA A 250 7.02 30.78 13.88
N PRO A 251 6.90 29.52 13.41
CA PRO A 251 7.13 29.19 12.00
C PRO A 251 6.29 30.03 11.03
N VAL A 252 6.91 30.44 9.92
CA VAL A 252 6.24 31.22 8.88
C VAL A 252 5.36 30.29 8.07
N VAL A 253 4.04 30.34 8.27
CA VAL A 253 3.08 29.61 7.43
C VAL A 253 3.04 30.24 6.04
N TYR A 254 3.34 29.44 5.01
CA TYR A 254 3.34 29.85 3.61
C TYR A 254 2.03 29.51 2.91
N ALA A 255 1.52 28.31 3.14
CA ALA A 255 0.24 27.84 2.62
C ALA A 255 -0.42 26.89 3.62
N GLU A 256 -1.73 26.91 3.68
CA GLU A 256 -2.55 25.98 4.45
C GLU A 256 -3.62 25.37 3.55
N ALA A 257 -4.12 24.20 3.90
CA ALA A 257 -5.17 23.54 3.14
C ALA A 257 -6.08 22.67 3.99
N THR A 258 -7.29 22.48 3.47
CA THR A 258 -8.21 21.40 3.85
C THR A 258 -8.47 20.53 2.64
N ALA A 259 -8.63 19.22 2.87
CA ALA A 259 -8.82 18.25 1.81
C ALA A 259 -9.79 17.15 2.24
N LEU A 260 -10.45 16.55 1.24
CA LEU A 260 -11.27 15.36 1.37
C LEU A 260 -10.70 14.26 0.48
N PHE A 261 -10.30 13.16 1.09
CA PHE A 261 -9.88 11.94 0.41
C PHE A 261 -10.95 10.87 0.48
N VAL A 262 -11.05 10.06 -0.57
CA VAL A 262 -12.04 8.98 -0.67
C VAL A 262 -11.36 7.68 -1.09
N SER A 263 -11.54 6.62 -0.31
CA SER A 263 -11.10 5.26 -0.69
C SER A 263 -11.97 4.72 -1.84
N PRO A 264 -11.39 4.32 -3.00
CA PRO A 264 -12.15 3.76 -4.12
C PRO A 264 -12.93 2.51 -3.74
N LYS A 265 -14.12 2.31 -4.32
CA LYS A 265 -14.94 1.10 -4.05
C LYS A 265 -14.23 -0.22 -4.41
N PHE A 266 -13.30 -0.16 -5.36
CA PHE A 266 -12.49 -1.28 -5.82
C PHE A 266 -11.12 -1.38 -5.12
N ALA A 267 -10.86 -0.62 -4.05
CA ALA A 267 -9.58 -0.65 -3.34
C ALA A 267 -9.18 -2.05 -2.82
N ALA A 268 -10.15 -2.91 -2.50
CA ALA A 268 -9.91 -4.31 -2.15
C ALA A 268 -9.25 -5.15 -3.25
N MET A 269 -9.31 -4.71 -4.51
CA MET A 269 -8.70 -5.37 -5.68
C MET A 269 -7.38 -4.70 -6.13
N LEU A 270 -6.97 -3.61 -5.47
CA LEU A 270 -5.71 -2.92 -5.79
C LEU A 270 -4.55 -3.52 -4.96
N PRO A 271 -3.31 -3.53 -5.49
CA PRO A 271 -2.13 -3.84 -4.69
C PRO A 271 -2.03 -2.89 -3.50
N LYS A 272 -1.80 -3.44 -2.29
CA LYS A 272 -1.56 -2.62 -1.10
C LYS A 272 -0.29 -1.80 -1.31
N ILE A 273 -0.41 -0.49 -1.15
CA ILE A 273 0.74 0.40 -0.97
C ILE A 273 1.07 0.30 0.53
N ALA A 274 2.20 -0.34 0.83
CA ALA A 274 2.81 -0.31 2.16
C ALA A 274 3.44 1.06 2.41
#